data_AF-A0AAV9XGW0-F1
#
_entry.id   AF-A0AAV9XGW0-F1
#
_cell.length_a   1.000
_cell.length_b   1.000
_cell.length_c   1.000
_cell.angle_alpha   90.00
_cell.angle_beta   90.00
_cell.angle_gamma   90.00
#
_symmetry.space_group_name_H-M   'P 1'
#
loop_
_entity.id
_entity.type
_entity.pdbx_description
1 polymer ?
#
loop_
_entity_poly.entity_id
_entity_poly.type
_entity_poly.pdbx_seq_one_letter_code
_entity_poly.pdbx_strand_id
1 'polypeptide(L)'
;MQTEDGYAIKSQVQDGGFVIGHNDNTFPLRVPAFVPLDALENLRTGGRTAPPWGQIYRSPNATVNFNVTETNKMPLDASKPIFLTMQAETPIIAKKAFGMLDRYNCSIVNSIDQFTILNRRRNDPADFRSMGKIYPVGSSLMGSTIMVLQYSENRSRLTRNIQSGGYSNNSYNSPGIDNPTILEIALWQSFSIAYMTTMPDKVASRDVENDIPELRGLYPENLDDSNDDGLWPDGKAIGCRCFAGSDLGYADIDGRSASYSNFTLVKRVGVNITDPEYTSFLKRFEIGAISVLVSSNSETLVSRSGITFDRGWYLALWRATGLIRKYTQTVSDFSTYVTSPIQAEDLRETILRIYTTYALELMYDATSGPGDAVAWFNPNITIASKAKVLHRGIVPLRWCLVCLPRGPLGS
;
A
#
# COMPACT_ATOMS: atom_id res chain seq x y z
N MET A 1 -8.20 -25.32 35.40
CA MET A 1 -8.44 -24.55 34.16
C MET A 1 -8.04 -23.11 34.43
N GLN A 2 -7.47 -22.42 33.45
CA GLN A 2 -7.18 -20.99 33.55
C GLN A 2 -8.15 -20.24 32.63
N THR A 3 -8.59 -19.07 33.07
CA THR A 3 -9.41 -18.18 32.26
C THR A 3 -8.51 -17.08 31.70
N GLU A 4 -8.66 -16.81 30.41
CA GLU A 4 -8.01 -15.67 29.75
C GLU A 4 -9.06 -14.78 29.11
N ASP A 5 -8.71 -13.52 28.86
CA ASP A 5 -9.55 -12.62 28.09
C ASP A 5 -9.62 -13.09 26.64
N GLY A 6 -10.84 -13.16 26.11
CA GLY A 6 -11.08 -13.55 24.74
C GLY A 6 -12.46 -13.10 24.26
N TYR A 7 -12.98 -13.83 23.28
CA TYR A 7 -14.23 -13.48 22.63
C TYR A 7 -15.16 -14.69 22.54
N ALA A 8 -16.42 -14.47 22.88
CA ALA A 8 -17.50 -15.41 22.66
C ALA A 8 -18.34 -14.97 21.46
N ILE A 9 -18.69 -15.91 20.60
CA ILE A 9 -19.54 -15.67 19.44
C ILE A 9 -20.76 -16.55 19.58
N LYS A 10 -21.95 -15.93 19.56
CA LYS A 10 -23.22 -16.63 19.47
C LYS A 10 -23.34 -17.21 18.05
N SER A 11 -23.12 -18.51 17.91
CA SER A 11 -23.00 -19.18 16.61
C SER A 11 -24.28 -19.21 15.76
N GLN A 12 -25.40 -18.70 16.25
CA GLN A 12 -26.72 -18.88 15.62
C GLN A 12 -27.60 -17.63 15.52
N VAL A 13 -27.10 -16.45 15.90
CA VAL A 13 -27.90 -15.22 15.80
C VAL A 13 -27.11 -14.14 15.08
N GLN A 14 -27.65 -13.68 13.95
CA GLN A 14 -27.27 -12.42 13.34
C GLN A 14 -27.88 -11.32 14.19
N ASP A 15 -27.14 -10.88 15.19
CA ASP A 15 -27.54 -9.78 16.09
C ASP A 15 -27.33 -8.41 15.40
N GLY A 16 -26.65 -8.40 14.24
CA GLY A 16 -26.21 -7.19 13.56
C GLY A 16 -25.17 -6.43 14.38
N GLY A 17 -24.72 -5.30 13.86
CA GLY A 17 -23.88 -4.39 14.61
C GLY A 17 -23.30 -3.25 13.79
N PHE A 18 -22.73 -2.27 14.51
CA PHE A 18 -22.05 -1.14 13.90
C PHE A 18 -20.66 -1.55 13.43
N VAL A 19 -20.37 -1.19 12.18
CA VAL A 19 -19.10 -1.47 11.52
C VAL A 19 -18.58 -0.21 10.84
N ILE A 20 -17.28 -0.20 10.53
CA ILE A 20 -16.60 0.87 9.81
C ILE A 20 -16.10 0.33 8.48
N GLY A 21 -16.21 1.12 7.42
CA GLY A 21 -15.65 0.85 6.11
C GLY A 21 -16.73 0.76 5.04
N HIS A 22 -16.32 0.80 3.78
CA HIS A 22 -17.27 0.83 2.68
C HIS A 22 -18.00 -0.48 2.46
N ASN A 23 -19.26 -0.36 2.04
CA ASN A 23 -20.04 -1.44 1.47
C ASN A 23 -20.19 -1.26 -0.05
N ASP A 24 -20.88 -2.18 -0.70
CA ASP A 24 -21.19 -2.16 -2.12
C ASP A 24 -21.88 -0.87 -2.61
N ASN A 25 -22.66 -0.22 -1.74
CA ASN A 25 -23.39 1.00 -2.06
C ASN A 25 -22.57 2.27 -1.79
N THR A 26 -21.70 2.28 -0.78
CA THR A 26 -20.92 3.47 -0.39
C THR A 26 -19.52 3.52 -1.02
N PHE A 27 -18.92 2.38 -1.36
CA PHE A 27 -17.63 2.31 -2.05
C PHE A 27 -17.55 3.17 -3.33
N PRO A 28 -18.58 3.23 -4.20
CA PRO A 28 -18.53 4.04 -5.42
C PRO A 28 -18.89 5.52 -5.20
N LEU A 29 -19.43 5.91 -4.04
CA LEU A 29 -19.89 7.27 -3.76
C LEU A 29 -18.79 8.23 -3.28
N ARG A 30 -17.54 7.76 -3.26
CA ARG A 30 -16.42 8.56 -2.77
C ARG A 30 -16.06 9.66 -3.74
N VAL A 31 -15.56 10.75 -3.17
CA VAL A 31 -14.93 11.84 -3.92
C VAL A 31 -13.53 11.38 -4.35
N PRO A 32 -13.30 11.08 -5.63
CA PRO A 32 -12.08 10.44 -6.11
C PRO A 32 -10.82 11.31 -5.94
N ALA A 33 -11.00 12.62 -5.81
CA ALA A 33 -9.92 13.54 -5.52
C ALA A 33 -9.36 13.35 -4.10
N PHE A 34 -10.18 12.96 -3.12
CA PHE A 34 -9.72 12.87 -1.71
C PHE A 34 -8.92 11.61 -1.43
N VAL A 35 -9.26 10.47 -2.04
CA VAL A 35 -8.55 9.20 -1.76
C VAL A 35 -7.03 9.30 -2.00
N PRO A 36 -6.52 9.82 -3.13
CA PRO A 36 -5.08 9.98 -3.31
C PRO A 36 -4.47 11.04 -2.39
N LEU A 37 -5.22 12.06 -2.00
CA LEU A 37 -4.74 13.14 -1.13
C LEU A 37 -4.57 12.67 0.30
N ASP A 38 -5.56 11.96 0.83
CA ASP A 38 -5.51 11.38 2.17
C ASP A 38 -4.43 10.29 2.23
N ALA A 39 -4.33 9.46 1.18
CA ALA A 39 -3.22 8.50 1.05
C ALA A 39 -1.86 9.19 1.09
N LEU A 40 -1.69 10.30 0.37
CA LEU A 40 -0.44 11.05 0.33
C LEU A 40 -0.11 11.66 1.70
N GLU A 41 -1.09 12.22 2.39
CA GLU A 41 -0.90 12.81 3.71
C GLU A 41 -0.56 11.75 4.76
N ASN A 42 -1.23 10.59 4.72
CA ASN A 42 -0.89 9.46 5.56
C ASN A 42 0.52 8.93 5.26
N LEU A 43 0.91 8.83 3.98
CA LEU A 43 2.29 8.45 3.62
C LEU A 43 3.33 9.43 4.15
N ARG A 44 3.02 10.73 4.18
CA ARG A 44 3.94 11.75 4.71
C ARG A 44 4.21 11.60 6.21
N THR A 45 3.30 10.99 6.96
CA THR A 45 3.43 10.75 8.40
C THR A 45 3.95 9.33 8.72
N GLY A 46 4.41 8.59 7.71
CA GLY A 46 4.96 7.23 7.85
C GLY A 46 4.07 6.13 7.26
N GLY A 47 2.93 6.50 6.69
CA GLY A 47 1.96 5.59 6.08
C GLY A 47 1.05 4.92 7.12
N ARG A 48 -0.20 4.69 6.71
CA ARG A 48 -1.09 3.85 7.51
C ARG A 48 -0.79 2.41 7.19
N THR A 49 -0.41 1.64 8.21
CA THR A 49 -0.06 0.23 8.05
C THR A 49 -1.10 -0.70 8.65
N ALA A 50 -2.22 -0.23 9.18
CA ALA A 50 -3.23 -1.07 9.83
C ALA A 50 -4.65 -0.55 9.57
N PRO A 51 -5.62 -1.45 9.34
CA PRO A 51 -7.05 -1.12 9.39
C PRO A 51 -7.46 -0.49 10.74
N PRO A 52 -8.58 0.25 10.81
CA PRO A 52 -9.06 0.89 12.05
C PRO A 52 -9.05 -0.02 13.29
N TRP A 53 -9.54 -1.26 13.13
CA TRP A 53 -9.56 -2.27 14.20
C TRP A 53 -8.60 -3.43 13.95
N GLY A 54 -7.69 -3.27 12.98
CA GLY A 54 -6.65 -4.25 12.66
C GLY A 54 -7.15 -5.62 12.20
N GLN A 55 -8.40 -5.75 11.74
CA GLN A 55 -8.90 -7.02 11.22
C GLN A 55 -8.51 -7.17 9.75
N ILE A 56 -7.76 -8.22 9.44
CA ILE A 56 -7.36 -8.57 8.07
C ILE A 56 -7.70 -10.03 7.87
N TYR A 57 -8.36 -10.37 6.75
CA TYR A 57 -8.79 -11.73 6.48
C TYR A 57 -7.89 -12.37 5.43
N ARG A 58 -7.47 -13.61 5.67
CA ARG A 58 -6.61 -14.36 4.76
C ARG A 58 -7.33 -15.52 4.10
N SER A 59 -6.79 -15.99 2.98
CA SER A 59 -7.21 -17.27 2.41
C SER A 59 -6.95 -18.41 3.41
N PRO A 60 -7.80 -19.45 3.49
CA PRO A 60 -7.62 -20.56 4.43
C PRO A 60 -6.25 -21.26 4.29
N ASN A 61 -5.69 -21.24 3.08
CA ASN A 61 -4.41 -21.86 2.73
C ASN A 61 -3.19 -20.93 2.88
N ALA A 62 -3.38 -19.71 3.39
CA ALA A 62 -2.27 -18.78 3.62
C ALA A 62 -1.45 -19.19 4.86
N THR A 63 -0.14 -18.99 4.81
CA THR A 63 0.78 -19.29 5.93
C THR A 63 0.86 -18.17 6.97
N VAL A 64 0.56 -16.93 6.59
CA VAL A 64 0.53 -15.78 7.48
C VAL A 64 -0.62 -15.96 8.47
N ASN A 65 -0.37 -15.89 9.76
CA ASN A 65 -1.43 -15.90 10.77
C ASN A 65 -1.67 -14.47 11.25
N PHE A 66 -2.91 -14.00 11.12
CA PHE A 66 -3.34 -12.74 11.73
C PHE A 66 -3.88 -13.02 13.12
N ASN A 67 -3.49 -12.19 14.07
CA ASN A 67 -3.95 -12.30 15.44
C ASN A 67 -5.32 -11.59 15.57
N VAL A 68 -6.35 -12.34 15.92
CA VAL A 68 -7.72 -11.82 16.04
C VAL A 68 -7.92 -10.92 17.26
N THR A 69 -6.98 -10.91 18.19
CA THR A 69 -7.06 -10.11 19.43
C THR A 69 -6.19 -8.85 19.41
N GLU A 70 -5.31 -8.70 18.41
CA GLU A 70 -4.39 -7.58 18.29
C GLU A 70 -4.61 -6.81 16.99
N THR A 71 -4.15 -5.56 16.98
CA THR A 71 -4.19 -4.74 15.77
C THR A 71 -3.20 -5.26 14.74
N ASN A 72 -3.67 -6.02 13.73
CA ASN A 72 -2.81 -6.49 12.67
C ASN A 72 -2.38 -5.33 11.75
N LYS A 73 -1.14 -5.42 11.30
CA LYS A 73 -0.63 -4.58 10.22
C LYS A 73 -0.83 -5.27 8.88
N MET A 74 -1.09 -4.46 7.85
CA MET A 74 -1.00 -4.87 6.46
C MET A 74 0.38 -5.49 6.21
N PRO A 75 0.45 -6.69 5.60
CA PRO A 75 1.73 -7.29 5.30
C PRO A 75 2.45 -6.43 4.26
N LEU A 76 3.78 -6.28 4.38
CA LEU A 76 4.56 -5.62 3.35
C LEU A 76 4.49 -6.37 2.03
N ASP A 77 4.40 -7.70 2.06
CA ASP A 77 4.19 -8.55 0.88
C ASP A 77 2.86 -9.31 1.03
N ALA A 78 1.93 -9.05 0.12
CA ALA A 78 0.65 -9.74 -0.01
C ALA A 78 0.61 -10.59 -1.29
N SER A 79 1.67 -11.37 -1.54
CA SER A 79 1.76 -12.31 -2.67
C SER A 79 0.66 -13.38 -2.62
N LYS A 80 0.08 -13.62 -1.44
CA LYS A 80 -1.19 -14.33 -1.26
C LYS A 80 -2.31 -13.32 -1.02
N PRO A 81 -3.48 -13.47 -1.67
CA PRO A 81 -4.58 -12.55 -1.52
C PRO A 81 -5.04 -12.36 -0.07
N ILE A 82 -5.19 -11.10 0.33
CA ILE A 82 -5.82 -10.68 1.58
C ILE A 82 -7.16 -10.04 1.28
N PHE A 83 -8.12 -10.17 2.19
CA PHE A 83 -9.45 -9.59 2.05
C PHE A 83 -9.67 -8.51 3.12
N LEU A 84 -9.87 -7.29 2.65
CA LEU A 84 -10.22 -6.12 3.45
C LEU A 84 -11.72 -5.90 3.37
N THR A 85 -12.37 -5.87 4.52
CA THR A 85 -13.82 -5.68 4.64
C THR A 85 -14.11 -4.81 5.86
N MET A 86 -15.38 -4.52 6.10
CA MET A 86 -15.86 -3.81 7.27
C MET A 86 -15.20 -4.25 8.58
N GLN A 87 -14.96 -3.30 9.47
CA GLN A 87 -14.21 -3.47 10.72
C GLN A 87 -15.14 -3.24 11.92
N ALA A 88 -14.90 -3.94 13.02
CA ALA A 88 -15.55 -3.69 14.30
C ALA A 88 -14.54 -3.85 15.45
N GLU A 89 -14.87 -3.34 16.63
CA GLU A 89 -14.01 -3.44 17.82
C GLU A 89 -13.69 -4.90 18.17
N THR A 90 -14.60 -5.82 17.86
CA THR A 90 -14.44 -7.25 18.15
C THR A 90 -14.60 -8.07 16.86
N PRO A 91 -14.10 -9.32 16.83
CA PRO A 91 -14.15 -10.17 15.65
C PRO A 91 -15.56 -10.31 15.04
N ILE A 92 -15.64 -10.23 13.70
CA ILE A 92 -16.89 -10.33 12.95
C ILE A 92 -16.99 -11.70 12.28
N ILE A 93 -18.17 -12.31 12.29
CA ILE A 93 -18.53 -13.39 11.38
C ILE A 93 -19.66 -12.93 10.48
N ALA A 94 -19.52 -13.19 9.18
CA ALA A 94 -20.57 -12.94 8.21
C ALA A 94 -20.52 -13.98 7.08
N LYS A 95 -21.70 -14.33 6.56
CA LYS A 95 -21.84 -15.19 5.37
C LYS A 95 -21.82 -14.42 4.05
N LYS A 96 -21.73 -13.09 4.12
CA LYS A 96 -21.75 -12.22 2.96
C LYS A 96 -21.22 -10.84 3.35
N ALA A 97 -19.92 -10.74 3.52
CA ALA A 97 -19.24 -9.47 3.78
C ALA A 97 -18.75 -8.89 2.46
N PHE A 98 -19.13 -7.65 2.15
CA PHE A 98 -18.55 -6.91 1.03
C PHE A 98 -17.13 -6.48 1.37
N GLY A 99 -16.22 -6.53 0.41
CA GLY A 99 -14.87 -6.05 0.61
C GLY A 99 -14.03 -6.06 -0.65
N MET A 100 -12.76 -5.75 -0.46
CA MET A 100 -11.73 -5.72 -1.48
C MET A 100 -10.72 -6.83 -1.23
N LEU A 101 -10.50 -7.65 -2.24
CA LEU A 101 -9.51 -8.69 -2.26
C LEU A 101 -8.27 -8.15 -2.96
N ASP A 102 -7.15 -8.07 -2.25
CA ASP A 102 -5.92 -7.46 -2.73
C ASP A 102 -4.77 -8.45 -2.76
N ARG A 103 -3.92 -8.31 -3.77
CA ARG A 103 -2.66 -9.03 -3.89
C ARG A 103 -1.60 -8.07 -4.39
N TYR A 104 -0.45 -8.04 -3.72
CA TYR A 104 0.68 -7.26 -4.20
C TYR A 104 2.01 -7.82 -3.71
N ASN A 105 3.03 -7.72 -4.54
CA ASN A 105 4.40 -7.95 -4.15
C ASN A 105 5.34 -7.11 -5.03
N CYS A 106 6.56 -6.91 -4.56
CA CYS A 106 7.57 -6.15 -5.27
C CYS A 106 8.91 -6.86 -5.15
N SER A 107 9.70 -6.77 -6.21
CA SER A 107 11.06 -7.30 -6.29
C SER A 107 12.01 -6.18 -6.70
N ILE A 108 13.22 -6.20 -6.15
CA ILE A 108 14.29 -5.33 -6.64
C ILE A 108 14.67 -5.78 -8.04
N VAL A 109 14.95 -4.81 -8.90
CA VAL A 109 15.49 -5.03 -10.24
C VAL A 109 16.97 -4.64 -10.24
N ASN A 110 17.83 -5.62 -10.52
CA ASN A 110 19.29 -5.48 -10.54
C ASN A 110 19.88 -5.38 -11.95
N SER A 111 19.09 -5.72 -12.98
CA SER A 111 19.50 -5.61 -14.38
C SER A 111 18.31 -5.23 -15.24
N ILE A 112 18.58 -4.55 -16.36
CA ILE A 112 17.51 -4.12 -17.26
C ILE A 112 16.64 -5.29 -17.74
N ASP A 113 17.20 -6.48 -17.94
CA ASP A 113 16.51 -7.67 -18.43
C ASP A 113 15.45 -8.24 -17.46
N GLN A 114 15.52 -7.87 -16.18
CA GLN A 114 14.51 -8.24 -15.19
C GLN A 114 13.24 -7.39 -15.30
N PHE A 115 13.32 -6.25 -16.00
CA PHE A 115 12.12 -5.57 -16.44
C PHE A 115 11.45 -6.36 -17.57
N THR A 116 10.13 -6.27 -17.63
CA THR A 116 9.25 -6.92 -18.60
C THR A 116 8.81 -5.91 -19.66
N ILE A 117 8.71 -4.64 -19.24
CA ILE A 117 8.23 -3.51 -20.03
C ILE A 117 9.42 -2.66 -20.44
N LEU A 118 10.25 -2.25 -19.47
CA LEU A 118 11.37 -1.33 -19.70
C LEU A 118 12.45 -1.95 -20.60
N ASN A 119 12.71 -3.27 -20.49
CA ASN A 119 13.73 -3.93 -21.31
C ASN A 119 13.42 -3.91 -22.82
N ARG A 120 12.14 -3.90 -23.20
CA ARG A 120 11.70 -3.89 -24.60
C ARG A 120 11.86 -2.52 -25.27
N ARG A 121 12.14 -1.47 -24.51
CA ARG A 121 12.10 -0.07 -24.96
C ARG A 121 13.47 0.60 -25.01
N ARG A 122 14.54 -0.21 -24.95
CA ARG A 122 15.94 0.22 -24.87
C ARG A 122 16.42 1.08 -26.06
N ASN A 123 15.77 1.00 -27.22
CA ASN A 123 16.35 1.46 -28.48
C ASN A 123 15.82 2.80 -29.00
N ASP A 124 14.85 3.44 -28.34
CA ASP A 124 14.35 4.75 -28.77
C ASP A 124 14.14 5.72 -27.58
N PRO A 125 15.05 6.71 -27.39
CA PRO A 125 14.86 7.80 -26.43
C PRO A 125 13.55 8.58 -26.63
N ALA A 126 13.01 8.62 -27.86
CA ALA A 126 11.74 9.25 -28.18
C ALA A 126 10.53 8.40 -27.75
N ASP A 127 10.67 7.07 -27.64
CA ASP A 127 9.60 6.19 -27.11
C ASP A 127 9.32 6.44 -25.62
N PHE A 128 10.31 6.92 -24.86
CA PHE A 128 10.05 7.34 -23.48
C PHE A 128 9.08 8.54 -23.43
N ARG A 129 9.13 9.46 -24.40
CA ARG A 129 8.29 10.67 -24.45
C ARG A 129 6.82 10.39 -24.74
N SER A 130 6.51 9.32 -25.48
CA SER A 130 5.16 9.07 -25.99
C SER A 130 4.31 8.15 -25.09
N MET A 131 4.91 7.57 -24.02
CA MET A 131 4.36 6.34 -23.45
C MET A 131 3.98 6.29 -21.96
N GLY A 132 4.00 7.43 -21.30
CA GLY A 132 3.58 7.61 -19.91
C GLY A 132 3.91 9.04 -19.53
N LYS A 133 3.28 9.57 -18.47
CA LYS A 133 3.79 10.83 -17.92
C LYS A 133 5.16 10.53 -17.30
N ILE A 134 6.23 10.77 -18.05
CA ILE A 134 7.52 11.07 -17.43
C ILE A 134 7.23 12.30 -16.58
N TYR A 135 7.51 12.22 -15.29
CA TYR A 135 7.66 13.42 -14.48
C TYR A 135 9.16 13.64 -14.38
N PRO A 136 9.81 14.25 -15.39
CA PRO A 136 11.14 14.80 -15.19
C PRO A 136 10.90 16.06 -14.34
N VAL A 137 10.52 15.88 -13.08
CA VAL A 137 10.73 16.97 -12.13
C VAL A 137 12.16 16.76 -11.68
N GLY A 138 13.07 17.34 -12.46
CA GLY A 138 14.35 17.72 -11.91
C GLY A 138 14.04 18.57 -10.68
N SER A 139 14.22 17.99 -9.50
CA SER A 139 14.47 18.83 -8.34
C SER A 139 15.81 19.48 -8.62
N SER A 140 15.83 20.78 -8.92
CA SER A 140 17.08 21.56 -9.02
C SER A 140 17.93 21.43 -7.75
N LEU A 141 17.32 21.00 -6.63
CA LEU A 141 18.00 20.75 -5.37
C LEU A 141 18.67 19.37 -5.27
N MET A 142 18.27 18.34 -6.05
CA MET A 142 18.77 16.95 -5.85
C MET A 142 18.91 16.06 -7.10
N GLY A 143 18.82 16.59 -8.32
CA GLY A 143 19.24 15.89 -9.56
C GLY A 143 18.64 14.49 -9.79
N SER A 144 17.47 14.18 -9.21
CA SER A 144 16.86 12.85 -9.22
C SER A 144 15.65 12.81 -10.15
N THR A 145 15.53 11.74 -10.95
CA THR A 145 14.44 11.54 -11.91
C THR A 145 13.82 10.17 -11.71
N ILE A 146 12.49 10.11 -11.60
CA ILE A 146 11.74 8.84 -11.56
C ILE A 146 11.08 8.58 -12.91
N MET A 147 11.26 7.36 -13.38
CA MET A 147 10.46 6.80 -14.45
C MET A 147 9.55 5.74 -13.87
N VAL A 148 8.26 5.94 -14.03
CA VAL A 148 7.24 4.98 -13.67
C VAL A 148 6.58 4.50 -14.95
N LEU A 149 6.76 3.22 -15.29
CA LEU A 149 6.04 2.58 -16.38
C LEU A 149 5.08 1.53 -15.82
N GLN A 150 3.86 1.51 -16.35
CA GLN A 150 2.83 0.55 -15.98
C GLN A 150 2.39 -0.24 -17.20
N TYR A 151 2.22 -1.56 -17.05
CA TYR A 151 1.78 -2.46 -18.10
C TYR A 151 0.71 -3.44 -17.61
N SER A 152 -0.31 -3.64 -18.44
CA SER A 152 -1.31 -4.69 -18.26
C SER A 152 -1.26 -5.60 -19.49
N GLU A 153 -1.09 -6.91 -19.27
CA GLU A 153 -0.85 -7.93 -20.32
C GLU A 153 -1.91 -7.98 -21.43
N ASN A 154 -3.07 -7.34 -21.24
CA ASN A 154 -4.20 -7.43 -22.15
C ASN A 154 -4.43 -6.18 -23.03
N ARG A 155 -3.51 -5.20 -23.09
CA ARG A 155 -3.68 -3.99 -23.93
C ARG A 155 -2.42 -3.57 -24.69
N SER A 156 -2.47 -3.65 -26.02
CA SER A 156 -1.47 -3.16 -26.97
C SER A 156 -1.43 -1.63 -27.16
N ARG A 157 -2.10 -0.83 -26.31
CA ARG A 157 -2.16 0.65 -26.39
C ARG A 157 -2.09 1.27 -25.00
N LEU A 158 -0.88 1.61 -24.57
CA LEU A 158 -0.53 1.78 -23.15
C LEU A 158 -0.48 3.20 -22.60
N THR A 159 -0.84 4.21 -23.37
CA THR A 159 -0.30 5.56 -23.09
C THR A 159 -1.36 6.64 -22.92
N ARG A 160 -2.63 6.32 -23.17
CA ARG A 160 -3.73 7.30 -23.08
C ARG A 160 -4.77 7.03 -21.99
N ASN A 161 -4.67 5.92 -21.25
CA ASN A 161 -5.79 5.42 -20.44
C ASN A 161 -5.51 5.21 -18.95
N ILE A 162 -4.40 5.73 -18.39
CA ILE A 162 -4.19 5.80 -16.92
C ILE A 162 -5.36 6.53 -16.22
N GLN A 163 -6.04 7.43 -16.95
CA GLN A 163 -7.23 8.15 -16.45
C GLN A 163 -8.54 7.33 -16.49
N SER A 164 -8.59 6.18 -17.18
CA SER A 164 -9.86 5.48 -17.48
C SER A 164 -10.09 4.18 -16.69
N GLY A 165 -9.08 3.69 -15.97
CA GLY A 165 -9.11 2.41 -15.25
C GLY A 165 -9.70 2.52 -13.85
N GLY A 166 -10.90 3.09 -13.71
CA GLY A 166 -11.60 3.16 -12.43
C GLY A 166 -12.57 2.00 -12.19
N TYR A 167 -13.06 1.87 -10.96
CA TYR A 167 -14.05 0.83 -10.60
C TYR A 167 -15.46 1.09 -11.18
N SER A 168 -15.74 2.28 -11.72
CA SER A 168 -17.09 2.73 -12.11
C SER A 168 -17.44 2.59 -13.60
N ASN A 169 -16.49 2.28 -14.49
CA ASN A 169 -16.78 2.17 -15.92
C ASN A 169 -17.12 0.74 -16.35
N ASN A 170 -18.00 0.60 -17.35
CA ASN A 170 -18.28 -0.62 -18.14
C ASN A 170 -17.04 -1.24 -18.84
N SER A 171 -15.82 -0.92 -18.43
CA SER A 171 -14.60 -1.65 -18.76
C SER A 171 -14.61 -2.97 -17.98
N TYR A 172 -15.53 -3.86 -18.37
CA TYR A 172 -15.76 -5.22 -17.85
C TYR A 172 -14.52 -6.15 -17.84
N ASN A 173 -13.39 -5.68 -18.37
CA ASN A 173 -12.15 -6.44 -18.48
C ASN A 173 -11.05 -5.76 -17.67
N SER A 174 -11.37 -5.44 -16.43
CA SER A 174 -10.34 -5.26 -15.41
C SER A 174 -9.56 -6.58 -15.28
N PRO A 175 -8.22 -6.56 -15.21
CA PRO A 175 -7.42 -7.77 -15.07
C PRO A 175 -7.80 -8.64 -13.83
N GLY A 176 -8.47 -8.05 -12.84
CA GLY A 176 -8.86 -8.74 -11.61
C GLY A 176 -7.65 -9.25 -10.83
N ILE A 177 -7.89 -10.01 -9.76
CA ILE A 177 -6.81 -10.48 -8.89
C ILE A 177 -5.96 -11.59 -9.52
N ASP A 178 -6.54 -12.33 -10.45
CA ASP A 178 -5.90 -13.45 -11.14
C ASP A 178 -5.01 -13.02 -12.30
N ASN A 179 -5.19 -11.80 -12.84
CA ASN A 179 -4.30 -11.21 -13.82
C ASN A 179 -3.68 -9.94 -13.23
N PRO A 180 -2.68 -10.05 -12.35
CA PRO A 180 -2.09 -8.88 -11.73
C PRO A 180 -1.48 -7.94 -12.77
N THR A 181 -1.56 -6.65 -12.51
CA THR A 181 -0.89 -5.60 -13.29
C THR A 181 0.57 -5.52 -12.89
N ILE A 182 1.44 -5.36 -13.88
CA ILE A 182 2.88 -5.19 -13.66
C ILE A 182 3.19 -3.69 -13.65
N LEU A 183 3.87 -3.27 -12.59
CA LEU A 183 4.40 -1.93 -12.42
C LEU A 183 5.92 -2.01 -12.36
N GLU A 184 6.60 -1.19 -13.16
CA GLU A 184 8.06 -1.11 -13.19
C GLU A 184 8.49 0.32 -12.96
N ILE A 185 9.39 0.50 -12.00
CA ILE A 185 9.93 1.79 -11.60
C ILE A 185 11.43 1.73 -11.75
N ALA A 186 12.00 2.74 -12.40
CA ALA A 186 13.42 3.02 -12.41
C ALA A 186 13.63 4.43 -11.86
N LEU A 187 14.50 4.57 -10.86
CA LEU A 187 14.82 5.84 -10.20
C LEU A 187 16.30 6.15 -10.43
N TRP A 188 16.57 7.18 -11.23
CA TRP A 188 17.92 7.74 -11.38
C TRP A 188 18.19 8.71 -10.26
N GLN A 189 19.31 8.51 -9.58
CA GLN A 189 19.75 9.37 -8.49
C GLN A 189 21.17 9.84 -8.79
N SER A 190 21.39 11.12 -8.56
CA SER A 190 22.72 11.71 -8.54
C SER A 190 22.93 12.44 -7.23
N PHE A 191 24.14 12.32 -6.68
CA PHE A 191 24.58 13.06 -5.52
C PHE A 191 25.57 14.10 -5.99
N SER A 192 25.24 15.37 -5.76
CA SER A 192 26.13 16.47 -6.13
C SER A 192 27.43 16.36 -5.34
N ILE A 193 28.53 16.17 -6.07
CA ILE A 193 29.90 16.09 -5.54
C ILE A 193 30.25 17.38 -4.78
N ALA A 194 29.68 18.53 -5.15
CA ALA A 194 29.96 19.83 -4.50
C ALA A 194 29.55 19.86 -3.01
N TYR A 195 28.54 19.10 -2.61
CA TYR A 195 28.18 18.96 -1.20
C TYR A 195 29.08 17.96 -0.46
N MET A 196 29.57 16.93 -1.15
CA MET A 196 30.54 15.99 -0.58
C MET A 196 31.90 16.65 -0.33
N THR A 197 32.33 17.57 -1.19
CA THR A 197 33.63 18.26 -1.03
C THR A 197 33.63 19.27 0.11
N THR A 198 32.48 19.87 0.44
CA THR A 198 32.37 20.86 1.53
C THR A 198 32.14 20.23 2.90
N MET A 199 31.61 19.00 2.98
CA MET A 199 31.34 18.30 4.25
C MET A 199 31.64 16.79 4.21
N PRO A 200 32.88 16.37 3.89
CA PRO A 200 33.22 14.96 3.65
C PRO A 200 32.95 14.05 4.86
N ASP A 201 33.13 14.56 6.09
CA ASP A 201 32.96 13.77 7.32
C ASP A 201 31.50 13.56 7.72
N LYS A 202 30.56 14.32 7.13
CA LYS A 202 29.13 14.31 7.50
C LYS A 202 28.25 13.55 6.52
N VAL A 203 28.72 13.35 5.29
CA VAL A 203 28.02 12.52 4.31
C VAL A 203 28.45 11.08 4.54
N ALA A 204 27.57 10.27 5.10
CA ALA A 204 27.72 8.82 5.03
C ALA A 204 27.62 8.45 3.54
N SER A 205 28.76 8.40 2.85
CA SER A 205 28.86 8.09 1.42
C SER A 205 28.58 6.61 1.18
N ARG A 206 27.37 6.19 1.54
CA ARG A 206 26.88 4.89 1.14
C ARG A 206 26.62 4.98 -0.35
N ASP A 207 27.36 4.19 -1.10
CA ASP A 207 27.11 4.04 -2.52
C ASP A 207 25.70 3.49 -2.75
N VAL A 208 25.16 3.68 -3.96
CA VAL A 208 23.89 3.09 -4.35
C VAL A 208 24.06 1.58 -4.48
N GLU A 209 23.41 0.82 -3.61
CA GLU A 209 23.39 -0.64 -3.67
C GLU A 209 22.30 -1.13 -4.62
N ASN A 210 22.58 -2.25 -5.29
CA ASN A 210 21.67 -2.85 -6.28
C ASN A 210 21.31 -1.86 -7.40
N ASP A 211 22.30 -1.10 -7.85
CA ASP A 211 22.13 -0.26 -9.03
C ASP A 211 22.05 -1.14 -10.29
N ILE A 212 21.49 -0.58 -11.37
CA ILE A 212 21.30 -1.24 -12.66
C ILE A 212 22.39 -0.74 -13.60
N PRO A 213 23.51 -1.48 -13.78
CA PRO A 213 24.68 -0.97 -14.47
C PRO A 213 24.40 -0.63 -15.94
N GLU A 214 23.45 -1.33 -16.57
CA GLU A 214 23.07 -1.10 -17.96
C GLU A 214 22.36 0.24 -18.18
N LEU A 215 21.87 0.90 -17.12
CA LEU A 215 21.20 2.20 -17.18
C LEU A 215 22.14 3.37 -16.85
N ARG A 216 23.40 3.12 -16.49
CA ARG A 216 24.40 4.17 -16.27
C ARG A 216 24.66 4.93 -17.57
N GLY A 217 24.67 6.26 -17.51
CA GLY A 217 24.90 7.12 -18.69
C GLY A 217 23.78 7.11 -19.74
N LEU A 218 22.68 6.37 -19.55
CA LEU A 218 21.57 6.30 -20.51
C LEU A 218 20.49 7.38 -20.31
N TYR A 219 20.81 8.51 -19.69
CA TYR A 219 19.82 9.58 -19.54
C TYR A 219 19.60 10.32 -20.87
N PRO A 220 18.36 10.70 -21.25
CA PRO A 220 18.14 11.47 -22.47
C PRO A 220 18.82 12.83 -22.36
N GLU A 221 19.99 12.97 -23.00
CA GLU A 221 20.79 14.20 -23.13
C GLU A 221 20.03 15.39 -23.77
N ASN A 222 18.80 15.18 -24.25
CA ASN A 222 18.01 16.16 -25.02
C ASN A 222 16.74 16.65 -24.30
N LEU A 223 16.74 16.80 -22.98
CA LEU A 223 15.77 17.70 -22.32
C LEU A 223 16.30 19.13 -22.47
N ASP A 224 15.93 19.68 -23.62
CA ASP A 224 16.22 20.94 -24.30
C ASP A 224 16.24 22.26 -23.47
N ASP A 225 16.92 22.28 -22.32
CA ASP A 225 17.36 23.55 -21.71
C ASP A 225 18.85 23.73 -22.01
N SER A 226 19.11 24.45 -23.10
CA SER A 226 20.43 24.80 -23.63
C SER A 226 21.34 25.61 -22.69
N ASN A 227 21.04 25.68 -21.40
CA ASN A 227 21.73 26.49 -20.40
C ASN A 227 21.95 25.79 -19.05
N ASP A 228 21.54 24.54 -18.86
CA ASP A 228 21.66 23.88 -17.55
C ASP A 228 22.64 22.71 -17.64
N ASP A 229 23.62 22.72 -16.74
CA ASP A 229 24.73 21.77 -16.66
C ASP A 229 24.23 20.32 -16.81
N GLY A 230 24.65 19.70 -17.92
CA GLY A 230 24.25 18.35 -18.31
C GLY A 230 24.24 17.39 -17.13
N LEU A 231 23.13 16.67 -17.00
CA LEU A 231 22.90 15.70 -15.94
C LEU A 231 24.12 14.81 -15.72
N TRP A 232 24.46 14.71 -14.45
CA TRP A 232 25.56 13.96 -13.85
C TRP A 232 25.88 12.63 -14.56
N PRO A 233 27.04 12.52 -15.26
CA PRO A 233 27.44 11.29 -15.96
C PRO A 233 27.54 10.06 -15.04
N ASP A 234 27.65 10.29 -13.73
CA ASP A 234 27.76 9.25 -12.70
C ASP A 234 26.42 8.86 -12.03
N GLY A 235 25.28 9.32 -12.58
CA GLY A 235 23.96 8.98 -12.05
C GLY A 235 23.72 7.47 -12.02
N LYS A 236 23.33 6.95 -10.85
CA LYS A 236 23.02 5.53 -10.65
C LYS A 236 21.51 5.32 -10.63
N ALA A 237 21.06 4.27 -11.33
CA ALA A 237 19.65 3.91 -11.38
C ALA A 237 19.39 2.70 -10.47
N ILE A 238 18.35 2.77 -9.65
CA ILE A 238 17.79 1.61 -8.95
C ILE A 238 16.43 1.27 -9.55
N GLY A 239 15.99 0.03 -9.41
CA GLY A 239 14.71 -0.40 -9.95
C GLY A 239 13.89 -1.28 -9.03
N CYS A 240 12.59 -1.25 -9.24
CA CYS A 240 11.63 -2.12 -8.59
C CYS A 240 10.57 -2.57 -9.59
N ARG A 241 10.21 -3.86 -9.53
CA ARG A 241 9.10 -4.44 -10.28
C ARG A 241 8.08 -4.98 -9.30
N CYS A 242 6.85 -4.50 -9.41
CA CYS A 242 5.73 -4.89 -8.58
C CYS A 242 4.63 -5.55 -9.40
N PHE A 243 3.98 -6.54 -8.79
CA PHE A 243 2.73 -7.09 -9.26
C PHE A 243 1.66 -6.64 -8.29
N ALA A 244 0.56 -6.11 -8.79
CA ALA A 244 -0.58 -5.73 -7.98
C ALA A 244 -1.88 -6.15 -8.67
N GLY A 245 -2.85 -6.62 -7.91
CA GLY A 245 -4.17 -7.01 -8.40
C GLY A 245 -5.21 -6.81 -7.31
N SER A 246 -6.40 -6.38 -7.69
CA SER A 246 -7.53 -6.24 -6.78
C SER A 246 -8.86 -6.65 -7.42
N ASP A 247 -9.74 -7.19 -6.61
CA ASP A 247 -11.15 -7.44 -6.95
C ASP A 247 -12.08 -7.00 -5.83
N LEU A 248 -13.27 -6.52 -6.20
CA LEU A 248 -14.33 -6.20 -5.24
C LEU A 248 -15.35 -7.31 -5.25
N GLY A 249 -15.82 -7.72 -4.08
CA GLY A 249 -16.67 -8.89 -3.99
C GLY A 249 -17.32 -9.09 -2.63
N TYR A 250 -18.07 -10.18 -2.53
CA TYR A 250 -18.53 -10.68 -1.24
C TYR A 250 -17.81 -11.97 -0.88
N ALA A 251 -17.52 -12.15 0.40
CA ALA A 251 -16.98 -13.40 0.94
C ALA A 251 -17.66 -13.78 2.26
N ASP A 252 -17.58 -15.06 2.60
CA ASP A 252 -17.75 -15.53 3.98
C ASP A 252 -16.52 -15.10 4.77
N ILE A 253 -16.71 -14.46 5.93
CA ILE A 253 -15.61 -14.10 6.84
C ILE A 253 -15.79 -14.79 8.19
N ASP A 254 -14.69 -15.28 8.73
CA ASP A 254 -14.59 -15.83 10.07
C ASP A 254 -13.53 -15.11 10.89
N GLY A 255 -13.99 -14.18 11.73
CA GLY A 255 -13.16 -13.42 12.64
C GLY A 255 -12.49 -14.25 13.73
N ARG A 256 -12.83 -15.53 13.94
CA ARG A 256 -12.11 -16.41 14.89
C ARG A 256 -10.77 -16.88 14.34
N SER A 257 -10.74 -17.11 13.04
CA SER A 257 -9.58 -17.63 12.31
C SER A 257 -8.91 -16.55 11.44
N ALA A 258 -9.46 -15.33 11.46
CA ALA A 258 -9.10 -14.24 10.54
C ALA A 258 -9.08 -14.71 9.08
N SER A 259 -10.05 -15.54 8.69
CA SER A 259 -10.08 -16.15 7.35
C SER A 259 -11.29 -15.71 6.53
N TYR A 260 -11.17 -15.73 5.20
CA TYR A 260 -12.29 -15.58 4.28
C TYR A 260 -12.43 -16.81 3.39
N SER A 261 -13.63 -17.05 2.87
CA SER A 261 -13.91 -18.11 1.90
C SER A 261 -15.06 -17.73 0.97
N ASN A 262 -15.32 -18.54 -0.06
CA ASN A 262 -16.44 -18.35 -0.99
C ASN A 262 -16.50 -16.93 -1.61
N PHE A 263 -15.34 -16.39 -2.00
CA PHE A 263 -15.28 -15.08 -2.63
C PHE A 263 -16.04 -15.06 -3.96
N THR A 264 -16.92 -14.08 -4.13
CA THR A 264 -17.73 -13.88 -5.32
C THR A 264 -17.52 -12.46 -5.84
N LEU A 265 -17.03 -12.36 -7.07
CA LEU A 265 -16.76 -11.09 -7.74
C LEU A 265 -18.05 -10.28 -7.93
N VAL A 266 -18.03 -9.01 -7.54
CA VAL A 266 -19.06 -8.04 -7.89
C VAL A 266 -18.68 -7.39 -9.21
N LYS A 267 -19.36 -7.78 -10.29
CA LYS A 267 -19.09 -7.26 -11.64
C LYS A 267 -19.37 -5.77 -11.80
N ARG A 268 -20.18 -5.19 -10.91
CA ARG A 268 -20.52 -3.76 -10.93
C ARG A 268 -20.73 -3.26 -9.51
N VAL A 269 -19.78 -2.47 -9.02
CA VAL A 269 -19.90 -1.77 -7.74
C VAL A 269 -20.47 -0.39 -8.06
N GLY A 270 -21.79 -0.24 -7.93
CA GLY A 270 -22.42 1.07 -7.89
C GLY A 270 -23.64 1.31 -8.75
N VAL A 271 -24.36 2.32 -8.24
CA VAL A 271 -25.66 2.88 -8.60
C VAL A 271 -25.72 3.30 -10.08
N ASN A 272 -26.92 3.41 -10.65
CA ASN A 272 -27.13 4.17 -11.89
C ASN A 272 -26.81 5.65 -11.62
N ILE A 273 -25.52 5.99 -11.56
CA ILE A 273 -25.06 7.36 -11.35
C ILE A 273 -25.24 8.06 -12.70
N THR A 274 -26.37 8.75 -12.84
CA THR A 274 -26.61 9.71 -13.94
C THR A 274 -25.93 11.05 -13.68
N ASP A 275 -25.37 11.24 -12.49
CA ASP A 275 -24.76 12.51 -12.06
C ASP A 275 -23.28 12.60 -12.47
N PRO A 276 -22.92 13.51 -13.40
CA PRO A 276 -21.56 13.69 -13.88
C PRO A 276 -20.56 14.13 -12.80
N GLU A 277 -20.98 14.74 -11.68
CA GLU A 277 -20.03 15.15 -10.62
C GLU A 277 -19.41 13.95 -9.88
N TYR A 278 -20.13 12.82 -9.83
CA TYR A 278 -19.64 11.56 -9.26
C TYR A 278 -18.97 10.64 -10.30
N THR A 279 -18.78 11.11 -11.54
CA THR A 279 -18.13 10.33 -12.61
C THR A 279 -16.62 10.40 -12.61
N SER A 280 -16.00 11.16 -11.71
CA SER A 280 -14.55 11.07 -11.56
C SER A 280 -14.18 9.64 -11.13
N PHE A 281 -13.20 9.06 -11.82
CA PHE A 281 -12.93 7.64 -11.71
C PHE A 281 -12.07 7.40 -10.49
N LEU A 282 -12.65 6.86 -9.43
CA LEU A 282 -11.88 6.25 -8.36
C LEU A 282 -10.91 5.26 -9.01
N LYS A 283 -9.61 5.58 -8.95
CA LYS A 283 -8.58 4.79 -9.60
C LYS A 283 -8.51 3.42 -8.93
N ARG A 284 -8.34 2.38 -9.74
CA ARG A 284 -8.18 1.03 -9.21
C ARG A 284 -6.91 0.90 -8.39
N PHE A 285 -6.91 -0.01 -7.43
CA PHE A 285 -5.79 -0.29 -6.52
C PHE A 285 -4.41 -0.27 -7.21
N GLU A 286 -4.28 -0.97 -8.35
CA GLU A 286 -3.02 -1.16 -9.05
C GLU A 286 -2.43 0.13 -9.61
N ILE A 287 -3.28 1.03 -10.12
CA ILE A 287 -2.88 2.29 -10.77
C ILE A 287 -2.93 3.45 -9.77
N GLY A 288 -3.96 3.44 -8.94
CA GLY A 288 -4.28 4.49 -7.99
C GLY A 288 -3.20 4.67 -6.95
N ALA A 289 -2.62 3.57 -6.45
CA ALA A 289 -1.54 3.58 -5.48
C ALA A 289 -0.36 4.44 -5.97
N ILE A 290 0.12 4.23 -7.19
CA ILE A 290 1.24 5.01 -7.73
C ILE A 290 0.83 6.41 -8.11
N SER A 291 -0.43 6.61 -8.47
CA SER A 291 -0.92 7.95 -8.71
C SER A 291 -0.80 8.85 -7.49
N VAL A 292 -0.78 8.30 -6.27
CA VAL A 292 -0.51 9.04 -5.01
C VAL A 292 0.86 9.69 -5.01
N LEU A 293 1.90 8.98 -5.47
CA LEU A 293 3.26 9.52 -5.59
C LEU A 293 3.37 10.59 -6.68
N VAL A 294 2.59 10.42 -7.73
CA VAL A 294 2.79 11.07 -9.01
C VAL A 294 1.90 12.31 -9.18
N SER A 295 0.73 12.35 -8.53
CA SER A 295 -0.20 13.47 -8.55
C SER A 295 0.23 14.64 -7.66
N SER A 296 1.27 14.49 -6.82
CA SER A 296 1.78 15.55 -5.94
C SER A 296 2.36 16.76 -6.67
N ASN A 297 2.46 16.71 -8.01
CA ASN A 297 3.25 17.64 -8.81
C ASN A 297 2.41 18.70 -9.54
N SER A 298 1.09 18.51 -9.70
CA SER A 298 0.28 19.35 -10.60
C SER A 298 -0.85 20.11 -9.93
N GLU A 299 -1.05 19.93 -8.63
CA GLU A 299 -2.06 20.69 -7.91
C GLU A 299 -1.34 21.51 -6.85
N THR A 300 -1.43 22.83 -6.97
CA THR A 300 -1.51 23.72 -5.80
C THR A 300 -2.68 23.22 -4.97
N LEU A 301 -2.43 22.15 -4.22
CA LEU A 301 -3.35 21.62 -3.24
C LEU A 301 -3.40 22.67 -2.16
N VAL A 302 -4.38 23.55 -2.29
CA VAL A 302 -4.87 24.34 -1.19
C VAL A 302 -5.36 23.30 -0.19
N SER A 303 -4.50 22.92 0.74
CA SER A 303 -4.94 22.11 1.87
C SER A 303 -6.13 22.83 2.51
N ARG A 304 -6.99 22.10 3.22
CA ARG A 304 -8.06 22.70 4.04
C ARG A 304 -7.54 23.78 5.02
N SER A 305 -6.22 23.84 5.24
CA SER A 305 -5.49 24.80 6.06
C SER A 305 -4.79 25.95 5.29
N GLY A 306 -4.94 26.06 3.96
CA GLY A 306 -4.41 27.18 3.17
C GLY A 306 -2.87 27.19 3.01
N ILE A 307 -2.18 26.10 3.34
CA ILE A 307 -0.72 26.02 3.23
C ILE A 307 -0.38 25.49 1.83
N THR A 308 0.22 26.33 0.99
CA THR A 308 0.80 25.92 -0.28
C THR A 308 2.06 25.10 -0.02
N PHE A 309 1.99 23.82 -0.32
CA PHE A 309 3.14 22.94 -0.24
C PHE A 309 3.76 22.79 -1.62
N ASP A 310 4.79 23.57 -1.91
CA ASP A 310 5.66 23.30 -3.05
C ASP A 310 6.49 22.05 -2.72
N ARG A 311 6.04 20.88 -3.20
CA ARG A 311 6.56 19.57 -2.75
C ARG A 311 6.56 18.56 -3.89
N GLY A 312 7.65 18.57 -4.66
CA GLY A 312 7.92 17.57 -5.68
C GLY A 312 7.82 16.13 -5.15
N TRP A 313 7.37 15.23 -6.03
CA TRP A 313 7.22 13.79 -5.81
C TRP A 313 8.42 13.15 -5.09
N TYR A 314 9.64 13.66 -5.27
CA TYR A 314 10.84 13.12 -4.64
C TYR A 314 10.80 13.28 -3.12
N LEU A 315 10.33 14.42 -2.61
CA LEU A 315 10.16 14.60 -1.16
C LEU A 315 9.00 13.75 -0.63
N ALA A 316 7.94 13.55 -1.41
CA ALA A 316 6.86 12.64 -1.06
C ALA A 316 7.37 11.20 -0.95
N LEU A 317 8.20 10.76 -1.90
CA LEU A 317 8.88 9.47 -1.88
C LEU A 317 9.77 9.35 -0.63
N TRP A 318 10.62 10.33 -0.35
CA TRP A 318 11.48 10.37 0.85
C TRP A 318 10.73 10.34 2.18
N ARG A 319 9.53 10.90 2.23
CA ARG A 319 8.70 10.82 3.44
C ARG A 319 8.01 9.47 3.55
N ALA A 320 7.53 8.93 2.43
CA ALA A 320 6.90 7.62 2.37
C ALA A 320 7.85 6.49 2.79
N THR A 321 9.15 6.61 2.49
CA THR A 321 10.18 5.68 2.99
C THR A 321 10.27 5.69 4.52
N GLY A 322 9.86 6.79 5.18
CA GLY A 322 10.11 7.03 6.61
C GLY A 322 11.58 7.35 6.91
N LEU A 323 12.42 7.40 5.88
CA LEU A 323 13.86 7.54 6.01
C LEU A 323 14.32 8.98 6.10
N ILE A 324 13.44 9.94 5.82
CA ILE A 324 13.75 11.36 5.94
C ILE A 324 14.38 11.65 7.32
N ARG A 325 13.81 11.15 8.43
CA ARG A 325 14.38 11.37 9.77
C ARG A 325 15.74 10.69 10.00
N LYS A 326 16.01 9.61 9.28
CA LYS A 326 17.22 8.80 9.43
C LYS A 326 18.39 9.40 8.65
N TYR A 327 18.12 9.97 7.47
CA TYR A 327 19.16 10.47 6.57
C TYR A 327 19.13 11.99 6.39
N THR A 328 18.26 12.73 7.07
CA THR A 328 18.40 14.18 7.14
C THR A 328 19.37 14.58 8.23
N GLN A 329 20.34 15.41 7.87
CA GLN A 329 21.12 16.16 8.84
C GLN A 329 20.78 17.65 8.72
N THR A 330 20.63 18.29 9.88
CA THR A 330 20.53 19.75 9.97
C THR A 330 21.91 20.29 10.28
N VAL A 331 22.43 21.14 9.41
CA VAL A 331 23.69 21.84 9.61
C VAL A 331 23.48 23.18 10.31
N SER A 332 24.56 23.85 10.68
CA SER A 332 24.55 25.04 11.57
C SER A 332 23.80 26.26 11.02
N ASP A 333 23.54 26.31 9.72
CA ASP A 333 22.75 27.35 9.04
C ASP A 333 21.25 26.98 8.94
N PHE A 334 20.81 25.94 9.65
CA PHE A 334 19.45 25.36 9.63
C PHE A 334 19.03 24.73 8.30
N SER A 335 19.93 24.61 7.33
CA SER A 335 19.63 23.86 6.11
C SER A 335 19.62 22.36 6.40
N THR A 336 18.65 21.65 5.80
CA THR A 336 18.44 20.22 5.99
C THR A 336 18.72 19.51 4.68
N TYR A 337 19.70 18.61 4.69
CA TYR A 337 20.08 17.83 3.51
C TYR A 337 19.92 16.35 3.78
N VAL A 338 19.64 15.62 2.72
CA VAL A 338 19.63 14.16 2.73
C VAL A 338 21.05 13.66 2.48
N THR A 339 21.55 12.78 3.35
CA THR A 339 22.95 12.33 3.38
C THR A 339 23.19 11.00 2.68
N SER A 340 22.16 10.35 2.15
CA SER A 340 22.23 9.04 1.51
C SER A 340 21.29 8.95 0.32
N PRO A 341 21.62 8.14 -0.71
CA PRO A 341 20.64 7.70 -1.68
C PRO A 341 19.50 6.91 -1.07
N ILE A 342 18.40 6.84 -1.83
CA ILE A 342 17.36 5.83 -1.62
C ILE A 342 17.97 4.54 -2.12
N GLN A 343 18.01 3.50 -1.30
CA GLN A 343 18.49 2.20 -1.75
C GLN A 343 17.38 1.45 -2.50
N ALA A 344 17.71 0.47 -3.33
CA ALA A 344 16.70 -0.30 -4.06
C ALA A 344 15.69 -0.98 -3.10
N GLU A 345 16.16 -1.39 -1.92
CA GLU A 345 15.30 -1.94 -0.86
C GLU A 345 14.36 -0.89 -0.29
N ASP A 346 14.86 0.32 -0.03
CA ASP A 346 14.06 1.45 0.45
C ASP A 346 12.96 1.79 -0.56
N LEU A 347 13.30 1.80 -1.86
CA LEU A 347 12.33 1.99 -2.93
C LEU A 347 11.27 0.88 -2.91
N ARG A 348 11.68 -0.39 -2.86
CA ARG A 348 10.77 -1.54 -2.81
C ARG A 348 9.79 -1.44 -1.63
N GLU A 349 10.29 -1.22 -0.42
CA GLU A 349 9.46 -1.09 0.78
C GLU A 349 8.51 0.11 0.70
N THR A 350 8.97 1.21 0.14
CA THR A 350 8.15 2.41 -0.03
C THR A 350 6.97 2.15 -0.95
N ILE A 351 7.20 1.49 -2.09
CA ILE A 351 6.13 1.14 -3.03
C ILE A 351 5.14 0.17 -2.40
N LEU A 352 5.61 -0.82 -1.64
CA LEU A 352 4.74 -1.72 -0.88
C LEU A 352 3.88 -0.96 0.15
N ARG A 353 4.46 0.00 0.87
CA ARG A 353 3.74 0.86 1.82
C ARG A 353 2.72 1.77 1.14
N ILE A 354 2.99 2.21 -0.09
CA ILE A 354 2.04 2.98 -0.88
C ILE A 354 0.83 2.12 -1.23
N TYR A 355 1.05 0.87 -1.67
CA TYR A 355 -0.04 -0.09 -1.87
C TYR A 355 -0.82 -0.32 -0.58
N THR A 356 -0.15 -0.57 0.56
CA THR A 356 -0.86 -0.82 1.82
C THR A 356 -1.71 0.39 2.23
N THR A 357 -1.15 1.60 2.13
CA THR A 357 -1.87 2.82 2.50
C THR A 357 -3.04 3.03 1.56
N TYR A 358 -2.84 2.89 0.24
CA TYR A 358 -3.89 3.07 -0.74
C TYR A 358 -5.04 2.07 -0.59
N ALA A 359 -4.74 0.80 -0.28
CA ALA A 359 -5.79 -0.20 0.00
C ALA A 359 -6.63 0.17 1.23
N LEU A 360 -5.99 0.68 2.28
CA LEU A 360 -6.69 1.13 3.49
C LEU A 360 -7.54 2.37 3.21
N GLU A 361 -7.02 3.34 2.46
CA GLU A 361 -7.83 4.48 2.00
C GLU A 361 -9.00 4.01 1.14
N LEU A 362 -8.77 3.00 0.29
CA LEU A 362 -9.81 2.47 -0.56
C LEU A 362 -10.96 1.82 0.22
N MET A 363 -10.73 1.30 1.42
CA MET A 363 -11.77 0.63 2.20
C MET A 363 -12.28 1.45 3.39
N TYR A 364 -11.52 2.43 3.87
CA TYR A 364 -11.77 3.08 5.16
C TYR A 364 -11.62 4.61 5.16
N ASP A 365 -11.36 5.30 4.05
CA ASP A 365 -11.31 6.79 3.96
C ASP A 365 -10.51 7.45 5.11
N ALA A 366 -9.29 6.98 5.38
CA ALA A 366 -8.43 7.43 6.48
C ALA A 366 -9.03 7.39 7.89
N THR A 367 -10.20 6.78 8.10
CA THR A 367 -10.93 6.85 9.37
C THR A 367 -10.19 6.18 10.50
N SER A 368 -10.12 6.83 11.65
CA SER A 368 -9.41 6.34 12.82
C SER A 368 -10.32 5.61 13.80
N GLY A 369 -11.65 5.74 13.67
CA GLY A 369 -12.58 5.10 14.59
C GLY A 369 -14.08 5.25 14.29
N PRO A 370 -14.94 4.75 15.19
CA PRO A 370 -16.39 4.61 14.98
C PRO A 370 -17.19 5.92 14.98
N GLY A 371 -16.55 7.07 15.24
CA GLY A 371 -17.15 8.40 15.11
C GLY A 371 -17.10 8.98 13.69
N ASP A 372 -16.48 8.27 12.75
CA ASP A 372 -16.19 8.79 11.42
C ASP A 372 -17.31 8.50 10.40
N ALA A 373 -17.32 9.25 9.29
CA ALA A 373 -18.37 9.28 8.27
C ALA A 373 -18.68 7.95 7.55
N VAL A 374 -17.87 6.90 7.77
CA VAL A 374 -18.03 5.59 7.13
C VAL A 374 -18.52 4.50 8.10
N ALA A 375 -19.01 4.87 9.29
CA ALA A 375 -19.67 3.96 10.21
C ALA A 375 -21.14 3.70 9.80
N TRP A 376 -21.58 2.44 9.83
CA TRP A 376 -22.96 2.06 9.51
C TRP A 376 -23.37 0.77 10.23
N PHE A 377 -24.68 0.55 10.36
CA PHE A 377 -25.22 -0.67 10.97
C PHE A 377 -25.43 -1.76 9.92
N ASN A 378 -24.80 -2.91 10.10
CA ASN A 378 -25.00 -4.09 9.27
C ASN A 378 -25.87 -5.12 10.01
N PRO A 379 -27.07 -5.47 9.52
CA PRO A 379 -27.91 -6.48 10.17
C PRO A 379 -27.44 -7.92 9.91
N ASN A 380 -26.60 -8.15 8.90
CA ASN A 380 -26.26 -9.49 8.40
C ASN A 380 -24.96 -10.06 8.98
N ILE A 381 -24.58 -9.61 10.17
CA ILE A 381 -23.33 -10.00 10.83
C ILE A 381 -23.58 -10.49 12.25
N THR A 382 -22.62 -11.25 12.75
CA THR A 382 -22.50 -11.59 14.16
C THR A 382 -21.21 -10.99 14.68
N ILE A 383 -21.32 -10.02 15.60
CA ILE A 383 -20.19 -9.42 16.29
C ILE A 383 -19.88 -10.23 17.55
N ALA A 384 -18.61 -10.55 17.78
CA ALA A 384 -18.20 -11.25 18.98
C ALA A 384 -18.37 -10.36 20.22
N SER A 385 -18.76 -10.94 21.36
CA SER A 385 -18.76 -10.25 22.64
C SER A 385 -17.49 -10.60 23.43
N LYS A 386 -16.88 -9.63 24.12
CA LYS A 386 -15.79 -9.89 25.08
C LYS A 386 -16.26 -10.92 26.10
N ALA A 387 -15.45 -11.95 26.34
CA ALA A 387 -15.77 -13.04 27.26
C ALA A 387 -14.49 -13.62 27.87
N LYS A 388 -14.63 -14.35 28.98
CA LYS A 388 -13.54 -15.17 29.52
C LYS A 388 -13.57 -16.53 28.84
N VAL A 389 -12.46 -16.91 28.20
CA VAL A 389 -12.32 -18.21 27.54
C VAL A 389 -11.53 -19.15 28.45
N LEU A 390 -11.99 -20.40 28.57
CA LEU A 390 -11.30 -21.43 29.34
C LEU A 390 -10.23 -22.08 28.47
N HIS A 391 -8.98 -21.97 28.90
CA HIS A 391 -7.87 -22.67 28.28
C HIS A 391 -7.41 -23.84 29.16
N ARG A 392 -6.78 -24.84 28.54
CA ARG A 392 -6.12 -25.92 29.27
C ARG A 392 -4.95 -25.33 30.06
N GLY A 393 -5.21 -24.96 31.31
CA GLY A 393 -4.19 -24.51 32.24
C GLY A 393 -3.22 -25.64 32.57
N ILE A 394 -1.95 -25.29 32.78
CA ILE A 394 -0.97 -26.21 33.35
C ILE A 394 -1.41 -26.50 34.78
N VAL A 395 -1.83 -27.73 35.07
CA VAL A 395 -2.14 -28.14 36.45
C VAL A 395 -0.81 -28.14 37.23
N PRO A 396 -0.65 -27.32 38.28
CA PRO A 396 0.60 -27.30 39.03
C PRO A 396 0.86 -28.68 39.63
N LEU A 397 2.09 -29.19 39.48
CA LEU A 397 2.49 -30.55 39.89
C LEU A 397 2.11 -30.89 41.35
N ARG A 398 2.04 -29.88 42.21
CA ARG A 398 1.66 -30.02 43.63
C ARG A 398 0.23 -30.55 43.83
N TRP A 399 -0.69 -30.26 42.91
CA TRP A 399 -2.06 -30.77 42.98
C TRP A 399 -2.19 -32.20 42.45
N CYS A 400 -1.34 -32.61 41.50
CA CYS A 400 -1.29 -34.00 41.03
C CYS A 400 -0.85 -34.98 42.13
N LEU A 401 0.01 -34.54 43.06
CA LEU A 401 0.46 -35.37 44.18
C LEU A 401 -0.61 -35.61 45.26
N VAL A 402 -1.57 -34.70 45.41
CA VAL A 402 -2.67 -34.84 46.39
C VAL A 402 -3.77 -35.79 45.88
N CYS A 403 -3.91 -35.94 44.56
CA CYS A 403 -4.90 -36.82 43.94
C CYS A 403 -4.39 -38.24 43.66
N LEU A 404 -3.14 -38.58 44.01
CA LEU A 404 -2.68 -39.96 43.95
C LEU A 404 -3.34 -40.74 45.09
N PRO A 405 -4.16 -41.76 44.81
CA PRO A 405 -4.72 -42.61 45.86
C PRO A 405 -3.55 -43.22 46.63
N ARG A 406 -3.54 -43.05 47.96
CA ARG A 406 -2.69 -43.84 48.86
C ARG A 406 -3.08 -45.31 48.67
N GLY A 407 -2.37 -46.00 47.78
CA GLY A 407 -2.42 -47.46 47.72
C GLY A 407 -1.96 -48.02 49.07
N PRO A 408 -2.57 -49.13 49.55
CA PRO A 408 -2.13 -49.77 50.78
C PRO A 408 -0.67 -50.22 50.60
N LEU A 409 0.22 -49.71 51.44
CA LEU A 409 1.56 -50.26 51.62
C LEU A 409 1.39 -51.68 52.15
N GLY A 410 1.66 -52.66 51.28
CA GLY A 410 1.76 -54.07 51.67
C GLY A 410 2.87 -54.24 52.70
N SER A 411 2.49 -54.91 53.79
CA SER A 411 3.32 -55.43 54.88
C SER A 411 4.34 -56.46 54.42
#